data_AF-A0A8R7QA36-F1
#
_entry.id   AF-A0A8R7QA36-F1
#
_cell.length_a   1.000
_cell.length_b   1.000
_cell.length_c   1.000
_cell.angle_alpha   90.00
_cell.angle_beta   90.00
_cell.angle_gamma   90.00
#
_symmetry.space_group_name_H-M   'P 1'
#
loop_
_entity.id
_entity.type
_entity.pdbx_description
1 polymer ?
#
loop_
_entity_poly.entity_id
_entity_poly.type
_entity_poly.pdbx_seq_one_letter_code
_entity_poly.pdbx_strand_id
1 'polypeptide(L)'
;MSTTEGKADAAAVEEMARSATAWCAMHGLVVGDRADPRSGTVPGVGLVHAPISLLPSRLPESFWSQACELAPLFNELVDRVSLDGDFLQDSLSKTRQVDDFTSRLLDIHRKMMDANKEENIRLGLHRSDYMLDSETNSLLQIELNTISVSFPGLCSIVTELHRTLINQYGNLLCLDAKRVPGNDASRQFAKALAKAWDEFNVDSAVVMMIVQPEERNMYDQYWLVKYLRESYPFVICFGTSLNDENYI
;
A
#
# COMPACT_ATOMS: atom_id res chain seq x y z
N MET A 1 -18.96 3.51 39.66
CA MET A 1 -19.99 3.29 38.62
C MET A 1 -19.37 2.39 37.58
N SER A 2 -19.96 1.21 37.40
CA SER A 2 -19.45 0.12 36.54
C SER A 2 -19.56 0.51 35.07
N THR A 3 -18.43 0.68 34.38
CA THR A 3 -18.36 0.68 32.92
C THR A 3 -18.49 -0.76 32.44
N THR A 4 -19.72 -1.21 32.24
CA THR A 4 -19.98 -2.40 31.45
C THR A 4 -19.66 -2.04 30.00
N GLU A 5 -18.49 -2.43 29.53
CA GLU A 5 -18.18 -2.43 28.10
C GLU A 5 -19.26 -3.26 27.39
N GLY A 6 -20.14 -2.58 26.65
CA GLY A 6 -21.22 -3.21 25.93
C GLY A 6 -20.66 -4.11 24.84
N LYS A 7 -20.49 -5.40 25.14
CA LYS A 7 -20.28 -6.42 24.12
C LYS A 7 -21.52 -6.41 23.23
N ALA A 8 -21.33 -6.17 21.94
CA ALA A 8 -22.41 -6.27 20.97
C ALA A 8 -23.00 -7.69 21.02
N ASP A 9 -24.34 -7.78 20.98
CA ASP A 9 -25.05 -9.04 20.89
C ASP A 9 -24.58 -9.81 19.64
N ALA A 10 -24.50 -11.14 19.73
CA ALA A 10 -23.98 -11.98 18.64
C ALA A 10 -24.78 -11.79 17.34
N ALA A 11 -26.11 -11.61 17.45
CA ALA A 11 -26.97 -11.34 16.31
C ALA A 11 -26.62 -9.99 15.63
N ALA A 12 -26.32 -8.96 16.42
CA ALA A 12 -25.92 -7.65 15.90
C ALA A 12 -24.55 -7.70 15.21
N VAL A 13 -23.61 -8.50 15.72
CA VAL A 13 -22.31 -8.73 15.08
C VAL A 13 -22.49 -9.45 13.74
N GLU A 14 -23.36 -10.46 13.69
CA GLU A 14 -23.65 -11.18 12.44
C GLU A 14 -24.31 -10.28 11.38
N GLU A 15 -25.28 -9.46 11.78
CA GLU A 15 -25.93 -8.49 10.90
C GLU A 15 -24.94 -7.46 10.34
N MET A 16 -24.07 -6.93 11.21
CA MET A 16 -23.02 -5.99 10.80
C MET A 16 -22.03 -6.63 9.85
N ALA A 17 -21.63 -7.88 10.10
CA ALA A 17 -20.75 -8.63 9.21
C ALA A 17 -21.38 -8.84 7.82
N ARG A 18 -22.68 -9.19 7.75
CA ARG A 18 -23.41 -9.30 6.48
C ARG A 18 -23.52 -7.96 5.75
N SER A 19 -23.76 -6.88 6.49
CA SER A 19 -23.81 -5.53 5.91
C SER A 19 -22.45 -5.10 5.37
N ALA A 20 -21.37 -5.41 6.10
CA ALA A 20 -20.00 -5.12 5.69
C ALA A 20 -19.61 -5.90 4.42
N THR A 21 -19.92 -7.19 4.32
CA THR A 21 -19.60 -7.99 3.13
C THR A 21 -20.37 -7.52 1.90
N ALA A 22 -21.65 -7.18 2.05
CA ALA A 22 -22.43 -6.56 0.97
C ALA A 22 -21.84 -5.20 0.55
N TRP A 23 -21.45 -4.36 1.51
CA TRP A 23 -20.81 -3.08 1.24
C TRP A 23 -19.49 -3.26 0.48
N CYS A 24 -18.66 -4.22 0.87
CA CYS A 24 -17.40 -4.52 0.18
C CYS A 24 -17.61 -4.84 -1.29
N ALA A 25 -18.61 -5.68 -1.60
CA ALA A 25 -18.94 -6.04 -2.98
C ALA A 25 -19.41 -4.83 -3.81
N MET A 26 -20.21 -3.94 -3.21
CA MET A 26 -20.71 -2.73 -3.89
C MET A 26 -19.63 -1.66 -4.13
N HIS A 27 -18.59 -1.64 -3.29
CA HIS A 27 -17.55 -0.59 -3.31
C HIS A 27 -16.18 -1.09 -3.77
N GLY A 28 -16.10 -2.31 -4.30
CA GLY A 28 -14.86 -2.85 -4.87
C GLY A 28 -13.74 -3.10 -3.84
N LEU A 29 -14.09 -3.37 -2.57
CA LEU A 29 -13.16 -3.88 -1.55
C LEU A 29 -13.04 -5.40 -1.69
N VAL A 30 -12.43 -5.83 -2.80
CA VAL A 30 -12.37 -7.23 -3.24
C VAL A 30 -10.97 -7.65 -3.65
N VAL A 31 -10.73 -8.95 -3.58
CA VAL A 31 -9.53 -9.63 -4.09
C VAL A 31 -9.94 -10.87 -4.87
N GLY A 32 -8.99 -11.46 -5.61
CA GLY A 32 -9.18 -12.77 -6.21
C GLY A 32 -9.23 -13.87 -5.15
N ASP A 33 -10.24 -14.72 -5.22
CA ASP A 33 -10.44 -15.88 -4.36
C ASP A 33 -9.36 -16.94 -4.64
N ARG A 34 -8.70 -17.42 -3.59
CA ARG A 34 -7.71 -18.50 -3.69
C ARG A 34 -8.32 -19.81 -4.18
N ALA A 35 -9.63 -20.00 -4.02
CA ALA A 35 -10.34 -21.19 -4.50
C ALA A 35 -10.59 -21.19 -6.02
N ASP A 36 -10.58 -20.04 -6.71
CA ASP A 36 -10.67 -19.97 -8.17
C ASP A 36 -9.27 -19.78 -8.77
N PRO A 37 -8.75 -20.73 -9.57
CA PRO A 37 -7.42 -20.60 -10.17
C PRO A 37 -7.29 -19.44 -11.16
N ARG A 38 -8.40 -18.89 -11.68
CA ARG A 38 -8.40 -17.77 -12.63
C ARG A 38 -8.42 -16.40 -11.95
N SER A 39 -8.65 -16.35 -10.63
CA SER A 39 -8.87 -15.09 -9.92
C SER A 39 -7.64 -14.18 -9.86
N GLY A 40 -6.46 -14.73 -10.09
CA GLY A 40 -5.20 -13.99 -10.20
C GLY A 40 -4.84 -13.55 -11.63
N THR A 41 -5.57 -14.01 -12.65
CA THR A 41 -5.23 -13.75 -14.07
C THR A 41 -6.37 -13.13 -14.87
N VAL A 42 -7.62 -13.34 -14.46
CA VAL A 42 -8.82 -12.84 -15.14
C VAL A 42 -9.59 -11.88 -14.23
N PRO A 43 -9.54 -10.56 -14.50
CA PRO A 43 -10.31 -9.58 -13.75
C PRO A 43 -11.83 -9.89 -13.77
N GLY A 44 -12.50 -9.68 -12.64
CA GLY A 44 -13.95 -9.86 -12.50
C GLY A 44 -14.42 -11.31 -12.29
N VAL A 45 -13.51 -12.28 -12.23
CA VAL A 45 -13.81 -13.70 -12.01
C VAL A 45 -13.28 -14.16 -10.65
N GLY A 46 -14.07 -14.98 -9.94
CA GLY A 46 -13.67 -15.55 -8.66
C GLY A 46 -13.36 -14.48 -7.62
N LEU A 47 -14.27 -13.52 -7.43
CA LEU A 47 -14.10 -12.43 -6.47
C LEU A 47 -14.55 -12.83 -5.07
N VAL A 48 -13.79 -12.40 -4.07
CA VAL A 48 -14.18 -12.42 -2.67
C VAL A 48 -13.87 -11.06 -2.05
N HIS A 49 -14.60 -10.66 -1.00
CA HIS A 49 -14.24 -9.44 -0.27
C HIS A 49 -12.80 -9.55 0.26
N ALA A 50 -12.07 -8.44 0.32
CA ALA A 50 -10.77 -8.44 0.97
C ALA A 50 -10.95 -8.88 2.45
N PRO A 51 -10.03 -9.67 3.03
CA PRO A 51 -10.07 -9.95 4.46
C PRO A 51 -10.00 -8.64 5.26
N ILE A 52 -10.96 -8.43 6.17
CA ILE A 52 -11.10 -7.18 6.92
C ILE A 52 -11.33 -7.44 8.40
N SER A 53 -10.89 -6.51 9.23
CA SER A 53 -11.48 -6.32 10.56
C SER A 53 -12.83 -5.63 10.42
N LEU A 54 -13.85 -6.10 11.15
CA LEU A 54 -15.19 -5.53 11.11
C LEU A 54 -15.23 -4.08 11.64
N LEU A 55 -14.39 -3.77 12.63
CA LEU A 55 -14.27 -2.45 13.27
C LEU A 55 -12.80 -2.02 13.31
N PRO A 56 -12.51 -0.70 13.39
CA PRO A 56 -11.13 -0.21 13.41
C PRO A 56 -10.41 -0.55 14.73
N SER A 57 -9.09 -0.73 14.62
CA SER A 57 -8.20 -0.83 15.78
C SER A 57 -8.07 0.52 16.50
N ARG A 58 -7.88 0.49 17.82
CA ARG A 58 -7.61 1.70 18.61
C ARG A 58 -6.13 2.05 18.57
N LEU A 59 -5.82 3.30 18.24
CA LEU A 59 -4.48 3.87 18.30
C LEU A 59 -4.56 5.26 18.96
N PRO A 60 -3.75 5.55 19.98
CA PRO A 60 -3.66 6.90 20.53
C PRO A 60 -3.22 7.92 19.48
N GLU A 61 -3.90 9.07 19.47
CA GLU A 61 -3.67 10.14 18.50
C GLU A 61 -2.23 10.67 18.50
N SER A 62 -1.57 10.65 19.67
CA SER A 62 -0.15 11.01 19.79
C SER A 62 0.76 10.11 18.96
N PHE A 63 0.53 8.79 18.96
CA PHE A 63 1.34 7.86 18.16
C PHE A 63 0.99 7.92 16.68
N TRP A 64 -0.28 8.18 16.33
CA TRP A 64 -0.66 8.47 14.95
C TRP A 64 0.09 9.69 14.41
N SER A 65 0.06 10.81 15.14
CA SER A 65 0.78 12.03 14.75
C SER A 65 2.29 11.79 14.65
N GLN A 66 2.89 11.06 15.60
CA GLN A 66 4.30 10.68 15.53
C GLN A 66 4.63 9.91 14.24
N ALA A 67 3.81 8.93 13.86
CA ALA A 67 4.01 8.17 12.62
C ALA A 67 3.93 9.07 11.37
N CYS A 68 2.97 10.01 11.34
CA CYS A 68 2.83 10.98 10.26
C CYS A 68 4.03 11.94 10.17
N GLU A 69 4.53 12.41 11.30
CA GLU A 69 5.71 13.30 11.39
C GLU A 69 7.00 12.59 10.93
N LEU A 70 7.12 11.29 11.18
CA LEU A 70 8.25 10.48 10.75
C LEU A 70 8.27 10.20 9.25
N ALA A 71 7.11 10.17 8.57
CA ALA A 71 7.02 9.81 7.16
C ALA A 71 7.94 10.64 6.22
N PRO A 72 7.93 12.00 6.24
CA PRO A 72 8.84 12.77 5.40
C PRO A 72 10.31 12.61 5.78
N LEU A 73 10.61 12.33 7.06
CA LEU A 73 11.98 12.09 7.53
C LEU A 73 12.52 10.76 6.98
N PHE A 74 11.69 9.71 6.96
CA PHE A 74 12.06 8.44 6.33
C PHE A 74 12.19 8.56 4.81
N ASN A 75 11.37 9.37 4.15
CA ASN A 75 11.51 9.62 2.71
C ASN A 75 12.89 10.22 2.38
N GLU A 76 13.29 11.26 3.13
CA GLU A 76 14.62 11.88 2.97
C GLU A 76 15.74 10.89 3.32
N LEU A 77 15.59 10.13 4.41
CA LEU A 77 16.57 9.12 4.80
C LEU A 77 16.79 8.09 3.69
N VAL A 78 15.72 7.58 3.07
CA VAL A 78 15.81 6.61 1.97
C VAL A 78 16.52 7.22 0.77
N ASP A 79 16.18 8.44 0.35
CA ASP A 79 16.87 9.10 -0.77
C ASP A 79 18.36 9.26 -0.48
N ARG A 80 18.71 9.81 0.69
CA ARG A 80 20.10 10.07 1.09
C ARG A 80 20.93 8.79 1.19
N VAL A 81 20.36 7.72 1.74
CA VAL A 81 21.02 6.40 1.82
C VAL A 81 21.15 5.77 0.42
N SER A 82 20.15 5.94 -0.46
CA SER A 82 20.21 5.41 -1.83
C SER A 82 21.32 6.00 -2.68
N LEU A 83 21.77 7.21 -2.36
CA LEU A 83 22.87 7.90 -3.04
C LEU A 83 24.26 7.42 -2.57
N ASP A 84 24.34 6.74 -1.43
CA ASP A 84 25.59 6.18 -0.91
C ASP A 84 25.74 4.72 -1.35
N GLY A 85 26.16 4.55 -2.60
CA GLY A 85 26.27 3.23 -3.22
C GLY A 85 27.31 2.33 -2.54
N ASP A 86 28.40 2.90 -2.02
CA ASP A 86 29.42 2.14 -1.29
C ASP A 86 28.88 1.67 0.06
N PHE A 87 28.16 2.52 0.79
CA PHE A 87 27.47 2.13 2.02
C PHE A 87 26.52 0.94 1.81
N LEU A 88 25.71 0.96 0.75
CA LEU A 88 24.79 -0.15 0.44
C LEU A 88 25.53 -1.45 0.12
N GLN A 89 26.59 -1.37 -0.69
CA GLN A 89 27.39 -2.52 -1.09
C GLN A 89 28.13 -3.13 0.10
N ASP A 90 28.71 -2.29 0.95
CA ASP A 90 29.47 -2.73 2.13
C ASP A 90 28.55 -3.33 3.19
N SER A 91 27.41 -2.67 3.46
CA SER A 91 26.43 -3.13 4.45
C SER A 91 25.83 -4.50 4.11
N LEU A 92 25.67 -4.79 2.82
CA LEU A 92 25.08 -6.05 2.33
C LEU A 92 26.13 -7.08 1.87
N SER A 93 27.43 -6.80 2.03
CA SER A 93 28.54 -7.65 1.57
C SER A 93 28.53 -9.07 2.15
N LYS A 94 28.07 -9.23 3.40
CA LYS A 94 27.91 -10.55 4.04
C LYS A 94 26.63 -11.25 3.57
N THR A 95 25.52 -10.51 3.47
CA THR A 95 24.23 -11.03 2.98
C THR A 95 24.37 -11.61 1.58
N ARG A 96 25.14 -10.93 0.72
CA ARG A 96 25.48 -11.39 -0.63
C ARG A 96 26.05 -12.81 -0.70
N GLN A 97 26.76 -13.26 0.34
CA GLN A 97 27.42 -14.57 0.36
C GLN A 97 26.45 -15.72 0.66
N VAL A 98 25.28 -15.41 1.21
CA VAL A 98 24.31 -16.40 1.72
C VAL A 98 22.93 -16.27 1.09
N ASP A 99 22.64 -15.18 0.37
CA ASP A 99 21.38 -14.97 -0.34
C ASP A 99 21.61 -14.61 -1.83
N ASP A 100 21.33 -15.58 -2.69
CA ASP A 100 21.46 -15.46 -4.16
C ASP A 100 20.58 -14.34 -4.72
N PHE A 101 19.42 -14.09 -4.12
CA PHE A 101 18.52 -13.05 -4.59
C PHE A 101 19.12 -11.66 -4.37
N THR A 102 19.52 -11.34 -3.13
CA THR A 102 20.22 -10.08 -2.82
C THR A 102 21.52 -9.94 -3.61
N SER A 103 22.25 -11.03 -3.82
CA SER A 103 23.47 -11.02 -4.63
C SER A 103 23.23 -10.47 -6.04
N ARG A 104 22.17 -10.94 -6.72
CA ARG A 104 21.80 -10.44 -8.05
C ARG A 104 21.35 -8.98 -8.05
N LEU A 105 20.66 -8.51 -7.00
CA LEU A 105 20.30 -7.10 -6.86
C LEU A 105 21.55 -6.22 -6.73
N LEU A 106 22.53 -6.66 -5.94
CA LEU A 106 23.82 -5.96 -5.78
C LEU A 106 24.64 -5.95 -7.08
N ASP A 107 24.52 -6.96 -7.94
CA ASP A 107 25.14 -6.96 -9.27
C ASP A 107 24.57 -5.89 -10.18
N ILE A 108 23.24 -5.75 -10.21
CA ILE A 108 22.57 -4.69 -10.97
C ILE A 108 23.00 -3.33 -10.43
N HIS A 109 22.97 -3.15 -9.11
CA HIS A 109 23.40 -1.91 -8.47
C HIS A 109 24.85 -1.56 -8.82
N ARG A 110 25.79 -2.52 -8.77
CA ARG A 110 27.20 -2.28 -9.15
C ARG A 110 27.33 -1.86 -10.61
N LYS A 111 26.63 -2.53 -11.54
CA LYS A 111 26.62 -2.12 -12.96
C LYS A 111 26.12 -0.70 -13.16
N MET A 112 25.11 -0.28 -12.39
CA MET A 112 24.60 1.11 -12.44
C MET A 112 25.61 2.12 -11.88
N MET A 113 26.31 1.77 -10.80
CA MET A 113 27.42 2.59 -10.28
C MET A 113 28.54 2.74 -11.32
N ASP A 114 28.94 1.64 -11.97
CA ASP A 114 30.00 1.64 -12.98
C ASP A 114 29.61 2.43 -14.23
N ALA A 115 28.32 2.42 -14.59
CA ALA A 115 27.78 3.24 -15.67
C ALA A 115 27.79 4.74 -15.36
N ASN A 116 27.85 5.11 -14.06
CA ASN A 116 27.92 6.47 -13.55
C ASN A 116 26.91 7.42 -14.21
N LYS A 117 25.69 6.93 -14.43
CA LYS A 117 24.60 7.72 -15.00
C LYS A 117 24.00 8.62 -13.93
N GLU A 118 23.81 9.89 -14.28
CA GLU A 118 23.13 10.85 -13.42
C GLU A 118 21.61 10.66 -13.53
N GLU A 119 20.97 10.32 -12.42
CA GLU A 119 19.51 10.15 -12.31
C GLU A 119 18.93 11.27 -11.43
N ASN A 120 18.53 12.36 -12.08
CA ASN A 120 18.06 13.58 -11.40
C ASN A 120 16.59 13.58 -11.01
N ILE A 121 15.82 12.57 -11.46
CA ILE A 121 14.42 12.37 -11.11
C ILE A 121 14.32 11.03 -10.39
N ARG A 122 14.00 11.05 -9.10
CA ARG A 122 13.84 9.85 -8.26
C ARG A 122 12.48 9.90 -7.58
N LEU A 123 11.71 8.82 -7.68
CA LEU A 123 10.39 8.69 -7.07
C LEU A 123 10.40 7.58 -6.03
N GLY A 124 10.02 7.92 -4.80
CA GLY A 124 9.77 6.97 -3.72
C GLY A 124 8.29 6.85 -3.39
N LEU A 125 7.75 5.63 -3.44
CA LEU A 125 6.43 5.28 -2.95
C LEU A 125 6.59 4.30 -1.79
N HIS A 126 6.72 4.83 -0.57
CA HIS A 126 7.15 4.05 0.60
C HIS A 126 6.01 3.78 1.57
N ARG A 127 6.21 2.76 2.42
CA ARG A 127 5.38 2.54 3.62
C ARG A 127 6.27 2.16 4.79
N SER A 128 6.13 2.91 5.86
CA SER A 128 6.79 2.63 7.13
C SER A 128 5.77 1.96 8.05
N ASP A 129 6.07 0.74 8.49
CA ASP A 129 5.16 -0.08 9.28
C ASP A 129 5.57 -0.06 10.75
N TYR A 130 4.59 0.08 11.65
CA TYR A 130 4.82 0.29 13.08
C TYR A 130 3.97 -0.62 13.95
N MET A 131 4.48 -0.93 15.14
CA MET A 131 3.69 -1.50 16.25
C MET A 131 3.88 -0.66 17.51
N LEU A 132 2.82 -0.56 18.31
CA LEU A 132 2.87 0.04 19.63
C LEU A 132 3.30 -1.03 20.64
N ASP A 133 4.47 -0.87 21.24
CA ASP A 133 4.92 -1.75 22.30
C ASP A 133 4.19 -1.42 23.61
N SER A 134 3.55 -2.43 24.22
CA SER A 134 2.73 -2.23 25.41
C SER A 134 3.54 -2.03 26.69
N GLU A 135 4.77 -2.54 26.74
CA GLU A 135 5.62 -2.45 27.94
C GLU A 135 6.27 -1.08 28.05
N THR A 136 6.82 -0.59 26.93
CA THR A 136 7.51 0.72 26.86
C THR A 136 6.60 1.85 26.44
N ASN A 137 5.35 1.57 26.04
CA ASN A 137 4.40 2.53 25.49
C ASN A 137 5.05 3.41 24.40
N SER A 138 5.72 2.75 23.46
CA SER A 138 6.50 3.39 22.40
C SER A 138 6.09 2.87 21.04
N LEU A 139 6.01 3.77 20.06
CA LEU A 139 5.79 3.40 18.67
C LEU A 139 7.12 2.96 18.05
N LEU A 140 7.21 1.69 17.66
CA LEU A 140 8.42 1.08 17.10
C LEU A 140 8.21 0.74 15.64
N GLN A 141 9.16 1.12 14.79
CA GLN A 141 9.18 0.75 13.38
C GLN A 141 9.54 -0.74 13.25
N ILE A 142 8.74 -1.48 12.51
CA ILE A 142 8.95 -2.89 12.20
C ILE A 142 9.75 -3.02 10.90
N GLU A 143 9.32 -2.32 9.85
CA GLU A 143 9.98 -2.33 8.55
C GLU A 143 9.70 -1.06 7.75
N LEU A 144 10.56 -0.80 6.76
CA LEU A 144 10.40 0.27 5.80
C LEU A 144 10.37 -0.33 4.38
N ASN A 145 9.18 -0.37 3.80
CA ASN A 145 8.94 -0.91 2.48
C ASN A 145 9.22 0.15 1.42
N THR A 146 10.23 -0.12 0.58
CA THR A 146 10.67 0.78 -0.50
C THR A 146 10.29 0.31 -1.90
N ILE A 147 9.76 -0.91 -2.03
CA ILE A 147 9.38 -1.53 -3.30
C ILE A 147 8.00 -2.18 -3.19
N SER A 148 7.18 -2.04 -4.23
CA SER A 148 5.88 -2.71 -4.38
C SER A 148 4.98 -2.64 -3.13
N VAL A 149 4.89 -1.46 -2.53
CA VAL A 149 4.04 -1.19 -1.36
C VAL A 149 2.59 -1.48 -1.71
N SER A 150 2.04 -2.53 -1.10
CA SER A 150 0.64 -2.92 -1.27
C SER A 150 -0.33 -2.05 -0.46
N PHE A 151 -1.59 -2.10 -0.86
CA PHE A 151 -2.77 -1.52 -0.23
C PHE A 151 -3.00 0.00 -0.30
N PRO A 152 -2.28 0.84 -1.07
CA PRO A 152 -2.67 2.25 -1.16
C PRO A 152 -4.08 2.42 -1.73
N GLY A 153 -4.58 1.50 -2.57
CA GLY A 153 -5.94 1.49 -3.10
C GLY A 153 -6.96 0.99 -2.07
N LEU A 154 -6.81 -0.24 -1.59
CA LEU A 154 -7.79 -0.88 -0.71
C LEU A 154 -7.87 -0.23 0.68
N CYS A 155 -6.76 0.32 1.22
CA CYS A 155 -6.79 0.91 2.56
C CYS A 155 -7.69 2.14 2.66
N SER A 156 -7.76 2.96 1.60
CA SER A 156 -8.70 4.09 1.51
C SER A 156 -10.16 3.61 1.60
N ILE A 157 -10.46 2.46 1.04
CA ILE A 157 -11.82 1.90 1.02
C ILE A 157 -12.17 1.26 2.37
N VAL A 158 -11.20 0.66 3.06
CA VAL A 158 -11.37 0.17 4.44
C VAL A 158 -11.75 1.32 5.37
N THR A 159 -11.10 2.48 5.23
CA THR A 159 -11.44 3.70 5.98
C THR A 159 -12.92 4.07 5.79
N GLU A 160 -13.41 4.06 4.55
CA GLU A 160 -14.79 4.40 4.23
C GLU A 160 -15.80 3.33 4.69
N LEU A 161 -15.42 2.04 4.65
CA LEU A 161 -16.20 0.96 5.25
C LEU A 161 -16.39 1.20 6.75
N HIS A 162 -15.30 1.41 7.48
CA HIS A 162 -15.36 1.60 8.94
C HIS A 162 -16.16 2.84 9.32
N ARG A 163 -16.01 3.95 8.58
CA ARG A 163 -16.85 5.14 8.78
C ARG A 163 -18.32 4.85 8.53
N THR A 164 -18.65 4.09 7.48
CA THR A 164 -20.04 3.69 7.18
C THR A 164 -20.63 2.85 8.30
N LEU A 165 -19.91 1.82 8.75
CA LEU A 165 -20.35 0.95 9.84
C LEU A 165 -20.50 1.72 11.16
N ILE A 166 -19.58 2.63 11.48
CA ILE A 166 -19.69 3.47 12.69
C ILE A 166 -20.85 4.47 12.57
N ASN A 167 -21.13 5.03 11.40
CA ASN A 167 -22.31 5.89 11.24
C ASN A 167 -23.62 5.12 11.46
N GLN A 168 -23.66 3.84 11.08
CA GLN A 168 -24.85 2.99 11.24
C GLN A 168 -24.99 2.42 12.65
N TYR A 169 -23.89 1.95 13.26
CA TYR A 169 -23.90 1.19 14.52
C TYR A 169 -23.19 1.91 15.68
N GLY A 170 -22.55 3.05 15.44
CA GLY A 170 -21.66 3.72 16.41
C GLY A 170 -22.35 4.21 17.67
N ASN A 171 -23.64 4.59 17.60
CA ASN A 171 -24.42 4.94 18.79
C ASN A 171 -24.56 3.76 19.76
N LEU A 172 -24.63 2.53 19.24
CA LEU A 172 -24.70 1.31 20.05
C LEU A 172 -23.33 0.93 20.63
N LEU A 173 -22.25 1.26 19.91
CA LEU A 173 -20.88 0.87 20.23
C LEU A 173 -20.06 1.96 20.92
N CYS A 174 -20.64 3.15 21.13
CA CYS A 174 -19.95 4.36 21.58
C CYS A 174 -18.73 4.72 20.70
N LEU A 175 -18.90 4.64 19.38
CA LEU A 175 -17.88 4.98 18.38
C LEU A 175 -18.29 6.22 17.58
N ASP A 176 -17.32 7.07 17.24
CA ASP A 176 -17.50 8.24 16.39
C ASP A 176 -16.68 8.08 15.10
N ALA A 177 -17.36 8.15 13.94
CA ALA A 177 -16.73 7.99 12.63
C ALA A 177 -15.67 9.07 12.37
N LYS A 178 -15.77 10.24 13.01
CA LYS A 178 -14.76 11.32 12.92
C LYS A 178 -13.42 10.95 13.53
N ARG A 179 -13.38 9.92 14.40
CA ARG A 179 -12.14 9.40 14.99
C ARG A 179 -11.39 8.46 14.06
N VAL A 180 -11.97 8.08 12.91
CA VAL A 180 -11.27 7.37 11.84
C VAL A 180 -10.66 8.42 10.89
N PRO A 181 -9.31 8.53 10.79
CA PRO A 181 -8.65 9.52 9.94
C PRO A 181 -9.04 9.38 8.46
N GLY A 182 -8.98 10.48 7.70
CA GLY A 182 -9.13 10.42 6.24
C GLY A 182 -7.95 9.69 5.61
N ASN A 183 -8.19 9.01 4.48
CA ASN A 183 -7.16 8.22 3.81
C ASN A 183 -7.19 8.41 2.30
N ASP A 184 -6.26 9.22 1.79
CA ASP A 184 -6.09 9.52 0.37
C ASP A 184 -4.87 8.81 -0.25
N ALA A 185 -4.38 7.72 0.35
CA ALA A 185 -3.14 7.06 -0.07
C ALA A 185 -3.08 6.78 -1.58
N SER A 186 -4.11 6.15 -2.15
CA SER A 186 -4.20 5.87 -3.59
C SER A 186 -4.12 7.14 -4.46
N ARG A 187 -4.82 8.20 -4.06
CA ARG A 187 -4.82 9.49 -4.79
C ARG A 187 -3.48 10.20 -4.70
N GLN A 188 -2.82 10.14 -3.54
CA GLN A 188 -1.49 10.73 -3.36
C GLN A 188 -0.43 9.94 -4.14
N PHE A 189 -0.51 8.61 -4.18
CA PHE A 189 0.36 7.77 -5.02
C PHE A 189 0.15 8.08 -6.50
N ALA A 190 -1.11 8.19 -6.96
CA ALA A 190 -1.43 8.59 -8.32
C ALA A 190 -0.85 9.97 -8.67
N LYS A 191 -0.99 10.94 -7.77
CA LYS A 191 -0.42 12.29 -7.92
C LYS A 191 1.11 12.29 -7.97
N ALA A 192 1.76 11.48 -7.15
CA ALA A 192 3.22 11.38 -7.14
C ALA A 192 3.76 10.77 -8.45
N LEU A 193 3.11 9.73 -8.96
CA LEU A 193 3.41 9.15 -10.27
C LEU A 193 3.21 10.16 -11.40
N ALA A 194 2.09 10.90 -11.37
CA ALA A 194 1.82 11.93 -12.36
C ALA A 194 2.88 13.03 -12.39
N LYS A 195 3.28 13.52 -11.21
CA LYS A 195 4.36 14.50 -11.10
C LYS A 195 5.69 13.97 -11.63
N ALA A 196 6.04 12.72 -11.32
CA ALA A 196 7.27 12.14 -11.84
C ALA A 196 7.26 12.02 -13.37
N TRP A 197 6.09 11.70 -13.96
CA TRP A 197 5.90 11.71 -15.41
C TRP A 197 6.00 13.12 -16.00
N ASP A 198 5.37 14.12 -15.37
CA ASP A 198 5.47 15.53 -15.78
C ASP A 198 6.92 16.02 -15.76
N GLU A 199 7.70 15.68 -14.72
CA GLU A 199 9.13 16.01 -14.61
C GLU A 199 9.98 15.30 -15.67
N PHE A 200 9.60 14.07 -16.08
CA PHE A 200 10.25 13.38 -17.19
C PHE A 200 10.04 14.10 -18.53
N ASN A 201 8.92 14.82 -18.67
CA ASN A 201 8.65 15.80 -19.72
C ASN A 201 8.78 15.26 -21.16
N VAL A 202 8.18 14.10 -21.40
CA VAL A 202 8.05 13.49 -22.73
C VAL A 202 6.60 13.09 -22.95
N ASP A 203 5.88 13.86 -23.78
CA ASP A 203 4.43 13.70 -24.00
C ASP A 203 4.01 12.28 -24.43
N SER A 204 4.86 11.58 -25.18
CA SER A 204 4.59 10.22 -25.65
C SER A 204 5.00 9.12 -24.66
N ALA A 205 5.61 9.48 -23.53
CA ALA A 205 6.05 8.51 -22.53
C ALA A 205 4.85 7.91 -21.78
N VAL A 206 5.03 6.67 -21.32
CA VAL A 206 4.02 5.92 -20.57
C VAL A 206 4.54 5.58 -19.19
N VAL A 207 3.63 5.37 -18.24
CA VAL A 207 3.98 4.76 -16.95
C VAL A 207 3.76 3.26 -17.08
N MET A 208 4.85 2.49 -16.93
CA MET A 208 4.80 1.03 -16.96
C MET A 208 4.65 0.46 -15.56
N MET A 209 3.56 -0.28 -15.33
CA MET A 209 3.38 -1.10 -14.13
C MET A 209 3.91 -2.51 -14.38
N ILE A 210 4.97 -2.89 -13.68
CA ILE A 210 5.49 -4.26 -13.66
C ILE A 210 4.68 -5.06 -12.63
N VAL A 211 3.97 -6.08 -13.10
CA VAL A 211 3.04 -6.89 -12.28
C VAL A 211 3.41 -8.36 -12.30
N GLN A 212 2.98 -9.10 -11.29
CA GLN A 212 3.14 -10.55 -11.26
C GLN A 212 2.19 -11.22 -12.27
N PRO A 213 2.58 -12.38 -12.87
CA PRO A 213 1.71 -13.13 -13.77
C PRO A 213 0.40 -13.58 -13.13
N GLU A 214 0.42 -13.91 -11.83
CA GLU A 214 -0.75 -14.24 -11.03
C GLU A 214 -0.88 -13.24 -9.87
N GLU A 215 -1.81 -12.30 -9.98
CA GLU A 215 -1.96 -11.19 -9.05
C GLU A 215 -3.39 -11.13 -8.50
N ARG A 216 -3.64 -11.84 -7.40
CA ARG A 216 -4.96 -11.85 -6.75
C ARG A 216 -5.30 -10.51 -6.07
N ASN A 217 -4.30 -9.68 -5.79
CA ASN A 217 -4.49 -8.33 -5.27
C ASN A 217 -4.53 -7.26 -6.39
N MET A 218 -4.78 -7.65 -7.65
CA MET A 218 -4.78 -6.73 -8.80
C MET A 218 -5.75 -5.55 -8.64
N TYR A 219 -6.83 -5.72 -7.86
CA TYR A 219 -7.82 -4.68 -7.63
C TYR A 219 -7.25 -3.48 -6.86
N ASP A 220 -6.27 -3.69 -6.00
CA ASP A 220 -5.52 -2.60 -5.35
C ASP A 220 -4.78 -1.73 -6.38
N GLN A 221 -4.16 -2.37 -7.37
CA GLN A 221 -3.50 -1.71 -8.49
C GLN A 221 -4.53 -1.02 -9.40
N TYR A 222 -5.67 -1.65 -9.68
CA TYR A 222 -6.76 -1.04 -10.45
C TYR A 222 -7.32 0.22 -9.79
N TRP A 223 -7.36 0.30 -8.46
CA TRP A 223 -7.75 1.53 -7.75
C TRP A 223 -6.76 2.67 -8.01
N LEU A 224 -5.45 2.39 -7.98
CA LEU A 224 -4.44 3.36 -8.34
C LEU A 224 -4.60 3.82 -9.80
N VAL A 225 -4.76 2.86 -10.72
CA VAL A 225 -4.94 3.13 -12.17
C VAL A 225 -6.22 3.91 -12.45
N LYS A 226 -7.30 3.64 -11.72
CA LYS A 226 -8.56 4.41 -11.81
C LYS A 226 -8.30 5.89 -11.54
N TYR A 227 -7.65 6.21 -10.42
CA TYR A 227 -7.38 7.61 -10.07
C TYR A 227 -6.41 8.27 -11.05
N LEU A 228 -5.43 7.52 -11.54
CA LEU A 228 -4.53 8.03 -12.57
C LEU A 228 -5.29 8.40 -13.85
N ARG A 229 -6.11 7.49 -14.39
CA ARG A 229 -6.87 7.69 -15.63
C ARG A 229 -7.93 8.77 -15.53
N GLU A 230 -8.56 8.92 -14.38
CA GLU A 230 -9.60 9.94 -14.17
C GLU A 230 -9.02 11.35 -13.97
N SER A 231 -7.76 11.45 -13.54
CA SER A 231 -7.19 12.71 -13.08
C SER A 231 -6.05 13.24 -13.95
N TYR A 232 -5.42 12.40 -14.78
CA TYR A 232 -4.20 12.76 -15.52
C TYR A 232 -4.21 12.25 -16.97
N PRO A 233 -3.49 12.93 -17.89
CA PRO A 233 -3.62 12.71 -19.34
C PRO A 233 -2.75 11.58 -19.92
N PHE A 234 -1.87 10.94 -19.15
CA PHE A 234 -0.89 9.97 -19.68
C PHE A 234 -1.36 8.51 -19.65
N VAL A 235 -0.74 7.69 -20.52
CA VAL A 235 -1.10 6.28 -20.71
C VAL A 235 -0.36 5.40 -19.70
N ILE A 236 -1.08 4.40 -19.18
CA ILE A 236 -0.54 3.36 -18.29
C ILE A 236 -0.54 2.03 -19.02
N CYS A 237 0.60 1.35 -19.02
CA CYS A 237 0.79 0.02 -19.57
C CYS A 237 1.08 -0.99 -18.46
N PHE A 238 0.59 -2.21 -18.61
CA PHE A 238 0.90 -3.33 -17.71
C PHE A 238 1.90 -4.26 -18.39
N GLY A 239 3.03 -4.53 -17.73
CA GLY A 239 4.01 -5.53 -18.13
C GLY A 239 3.93 -6.74 -17.20
N THR A 240 3.67 -7.92 -17.76
CA THR A 240 3.41 -9.16 -16.99
C THR A 240 4.67 -9.97 -16.67
N SER A 241 5.83 -9.57 -17.17
CA SER A 241 7.09 -10.28 -16.96
C SER A 241 8.29 -9.38 -17.22
N LEU A 242 9.36 -9.55 -16.43
CA LEU A 242 10.69 -8.99 -16.73
C LEU A 242 11.29 -9.55 -18.04
N ASN A 243 10.70 -10.62 -18.61
CA ASN A 243 11.09 -11.22 -19.88
C ASN A 243 10.20 -10.81 -21.05
N ASP A 244 9.14 -10.02 -20.83
CA ASP A 244 8.33 -9.49 -21.93
C ASP A 244 9.03 -8.25 -22.53
N GLU A 245 10.05 -8.49 -23.35
CA GLU A 245 10.77 -7.45 -24.11
C GLU A 245 9.89 -6.74 -25.17
N ASN A 246 8.59 -7.06 -25.27
CA ASN A 246 7.68 -6.55 -26.29
C ASN A 246 7.18 -5.11 -26.03
N TYR A 247 7.62 -4.45 -24.95
CA TYR A 247 7.19 -3.09 -24.59
C TYR A 247 8.34 -2.08 -24.41
N ILE A 248 9.56 -2.44 -24.83
CA ILE A 248 10.72 -1.52 -24.90
C ILE A 248 10.99 -1.17 -26.36
#